data_AF-A0A8S1FAE0-F1
#
_entry.id   AF-A0A8S1FAE0-F1
#
_cell.length_a   1.000
_cell.length_b   1.000
_cell.length_c   1.000
_cell.angle_alpha   90.00
_cell.angle_beta   90.00
_cell.angle_gamma   90.00
#
_symmetry.space_group_name_H-M   'P 1'
#
loop_
_entity.id
_entity.type
_entity.pdbx_description
1 polymer ?
#
loop_
_entity_poly.entity_id
_entity_poly.type
_entity_poly.pdbx_seq_one_letter_code
_entity_poly.pdbx_strand_id
1 'polypeptide(L)'
;MTTSSTFSSIIFDVVLCAALLVSLIYYYSNGRQFSTHYLVGFCAFFILFALFLIAIVYLFATEKRRAVLFAVVITIARFLSAIVVVIAWLADYNGPQGEKDENDPYEWISNRKPILFAFTAIYVPIFIVQLFVLNRIYTKRTQIKFSQVY
;
A
#
# COMPACT_ATOMS: atom_id res chain seq x y z
N MET A 1 20.95 2.61 -11.75
CA MET A 1 20.10 1.42 -11.45
C MET A 1 19.09 1.60 -10.30
N THR A 2 19.16 2.62 -9.43
CA THR A 2 18.21 2.77 -8.30
C THR A 2 16.90 3.49 -8.63
N THR A 3 16.85 4.27 -9.72
CA THR A 3 15.63 4.97 -10.18
C THR A 3 14.60 4.00 -10.75
N SER A 4 15.06 2.98 -11.49
CA SER A 4 14.22 1.97 -12.13
C SER A 4 13.37 1.22 -11.11
N SER A 5 13.96 0.76 -10.00
CA SER A 5 13.26 0.02 -8.94
C SER A 5 12.19 0.85 -8.22
N THR A 6 12.46 2.14 -7.95
CA THR A 6 11.45 3.02 -7.35
C THR A 6 10.29 3.25 -8.30
N PHE A 7 10.58 3.47 -9.59
CA PHE A 7 9.57 3.63 -10.63
C PHE A 7 8.69 2.40 -10.80
N SER A 8 9.27 1.19 -10.87
CA SER A 8 8.51 -0.07 -10.96
C SER A 8 7.51 -0.21 -9.81
N SER A 9 7.95 0.16 -8.61
CA SER A 9 7.13 0.04 -7.40
C SER A 9 5.98 1.05 -7.37
N ILE A 10 6.23 2.30 -7.81
CA ILE A 10 5.20 3.34 -7.95
C ILE A 10 4.14 2.89 -8.98
N ILE A 11 4.57 2.30 -10.10
CA ILE A 11 3.65 1.80 -11.13
C ILE A 11 2.73 0.72 -10.55
N PHE A 12 3.27 -0.21 -9.76
CA PHE A 12 2.46 -1.25 -9.12
C PHE A 12 1.43 -0.64 -8.15
N ASP A 13 1.83 0.37 -7.37
CA ASP A 13 0.92 1.07 -6.46
C ASP A 13 -0.19 1.83 -7.22
N VAL A 14 0.14 2.45 -8.36
CA VAL A 14 -0.83 3.11 -9.24
C VAL A 14 -1.83 2.10 -9.79
N VAL A 15 -1.35 0.95 -10.27
CA VAL A 15 -2.21 -0.14 -10.78
C VAL A 15 -3.12 -0.68 -9.69
N LEU A 16 -2.60 -0.91 -8.47
CA LEU A 16 -3.40 -1.35 -7.33
C LEU A 16 -4.48 -0.31 -6.98
N CYS A 17 -4.10 0.97 -6.92
CA CYS A 17 -5.03 2.06 -6.64
C CYS A 17 -6.12 2.17 -7.71
N ALA A 18 -5.75 2.05 -9.00
CA ALA A 18 -6.68 2.07 -10.11
C ALA A 18 -7.64 0.87 -10.06
N ALA A 19 -7.14 -0.34 -9.78
CA ALA A 19 -7.96 -1.55 -9.66
C ALA A 19 -8.99 -1.43 -8.52
N LEU A 20 -8.57 -0.91 -7.37
CA LEU A 20 -9.47 -0.66 -6.23
C LEU A 20 -10.51 0.41 -6.54
N LEU A 21 -10.11 1.47 -7.24
CA LEU A 21 -11.02 2.57 -7.64
C LEU A 21 -12.04 2.09 -8.68
N VAL A 22 -11.63 1.29 -9.66
CA VAL A 22 -12.54 0.65 -10.63
C VAL A 22 -13.51 -0.31 -9.93
N SER A 23 -13.01 -1.10 -8.97
CA SER A 23 -13.87 -1.96 -8.14
C SER A 23 -14.92 -1.15 -7.38
N LEU A 24 -14.53 -0.01 -6.80
CA LEU A 24 -15.44 0.90 -6.09
C LEU A 24 -16.52 1.47 -7.02
N ILE A 25 -16.13 1.98 -8.18
CA ILE A 25 -17.06 2.54 -9.18
C ILE A 25 -18.03 1.46 -9.67
N TYR A 26 -17.53 0.28 -10.01
CA TYR A 26 -18.34 -0.84 -10.49
C TYR A 26 -19.43 -1.24 -9.47
N TYR A 27 -19.06 -1.36 -8.19
CA TYR A 27 -20.01 -1.69 -7.12
C TYR A 27 -21.07 -0.60 -6.91
N TYR A 28 -20.65 0.67 -6.90
CA TYR A 28 -21.56 1.80 -6.75
C TYR A 28 -22.55 1.89 -7.92
N SER A 29 -22.08 1.64 -9.16
CA SER A 29 -22.92 1.63 -10.35
C SER A 29 -23.94 0.49 -10.38
N ASN A 30 -23.65 -0.63 -9.70
CA ASN A 30 -24.55 -1.78 -9.56
C ASN A 30 -25.45 -1.70 -8.30
N GLY A 31 -25.48 -0.56 -7.60
CA GLY A 31 -26.32 -0.34 -6.43
C GLY A 31 -25.92 -1.15 -5.18
N ARG A 32 -24.72 -1.73 -5.16
CA ARG A 32 -24.18 -2.47 -4.00
C ARG A 32 -23.32 -1.53 -3.16
N GLN A 33 -23.55 -1.53 -1.85
CA GLN A 33 -22.73 -0.77 -0.90
C GLN A 33 -21.64 -1.66 -0.32
N PHE A 34 -20.40 -1.18 -0.33
CA PHE A 34 -19.31 -1.79 0.44
C PHE A 34 -19.48 -1.49 1.93
N SER A 35 -18.88 -2.31 2.80
CA SER A 35 -18.83 -2.02 4.22
C SER A 35 -18.13 -0.69 4.49
N THR A 36 -18.54 -0.03 5.56
CA THR A 36 -17.89 1.20 6.06
C THR A 36 -16.39 0.98 6.29
N HIS A 37 -15.98 -0.23 6.66
CA HIS A 37 -14.58 -0.60 6.88
C HIS A 37 -13.76 -0.57 5.58
N TYR A 38 -14.32 -1.05 4.46
CA TYR A 38 -13.67 -0.96 3.15
C TYR A 38 -13.52 0.50 2.69
N LEU A 39 -14.57 1.31 2.84
CA LEU A 39 -14.55 2.73 2.48
C LEU A 39 -13.50 3.53 3.28
N VAL A 40 -13.47 3.34 4.61
CA VAL A 40 -12.48 3.99 5.47
C VAL A 40 -11.06 3.54 5.12
N GLY A 41 -10.86 2.24 4.91
CA GLY A 41 -9.57 1.70 4.48
C GLY A 41 -9.13 2.29 3.14
N PHE A 42 -10.02 2.33 2.15
CA PHE A 42 -9.72 2.80 0.80
C PHE A 42 -9.37 4.29 0.81
N CYS A 43 -10.13 5.12 1.53
CA CYS A 43 -9.82 6.54 1.70
C CYS A 43 -8.47 6.74 2.41
N ALA A 44 -8.18 5.98 3.46
CA ALA A 44 -6.88 6.04 4.14
C ALA A 44 -5.72 5.65 3.19
N PHE A 45 -5.91 4.60 2.39
CA PHE A 45 -4.93 4.16 1.40
C PHE A 45 -4.69 5.23 0.34
N PHE A 46 -5.76 5.85 -0.17
CA PHE A 46 -5.69 6.91 -1.17
C PHE A 46 -4.96 8.16 -0.64
N ILE A 47 -5.27 8.59 0.59
CA ILE A 47 -4.58 9.71 1.24
C ILE A 47 -3.08 9.39 1.42
N LEU A 48 -2.76 8.18 1.89
CA LEU A 48 -1.37 7.74 2.08
C LEU A 48 -0.61 7.62 0.75
N PHE A 49 -1.30 7.22 -0.32
CA PHE A 49 -0.74 7.20 -1.66
C PHE A 49 -0.43 8.62 -2.18
N ALA A 50 -1.35 9.57 -2.00
CA ALA A 50 -1.11 10.96 -2.37
C ALA A 50 0.05 11.58 -1.56
N LEU A 51 0.08 11.35 -0.24
CA LEU A 51 1.18 11.78 0.62
C LEU A 51 2.52 11.15 0.21
N PHE A 52 2.52 9.91 -0.24
CA PHE A 52 3.72 9.24 -0.75
C PHE A 52 4.26 9.92 -2.01
N LEU A 53 3.39 10.26 -2.97
CA LEU A 53 3.80 11.00 -4.17
C LEU A 53 4.40 12.36 -3.81
N ILE A 54 3.76 13.09 -2.90
CA ILE A 54 4.27 14.37 -2.39
C ILE A 54 5.62 14.17 -1.69
N ALA A 55 5.77 13.14 -0.87
CA ALA A 55 7.01 12.81 -0.17
C ALA A 55 8.15 12.49 -1.14
N ILE A 56 7.87 11.78 -2.24
CA ILE A 56 8.85 11.50 -3.29
C ILE A 56 9.27 12.79 -4.01
N VAL A 57 8.32 13.62 -4.42
CA VAL A 57 8.62 14.91 -5.08
C VAL A 57 9.44 15.79 -4.14
N TYR A 58 9.05 15.87 -2.87
CA TYR A 58 9.77 16.64 -1.85
C TYR A 58 11.19 16.09 -1.59
N LEU A 59 11.37 14.77 -1.62
CA LEU A 59 12.67 14.12 -1.50
C LEU A 59 13.60 14.48 -2.66
N PHE A 60 13.08 14.48 -3.89
CA PHE A 60 13.85 14.90 -5.07
C PHE A 60 14.15 16.41 -5.08
N ALA A 61 13.23 17.25 -4.57
CA ALA A 61 13.39 18.69 -4.59
C ALA A 61 14.31 19.24 -3.50
N THR A 62 14.27 18.68 -2.29
CA THR A 62 14.95 19.27 -1.12
C THR A 62 16.22 18.56 -0.70
N GLU A 63 16.43 17.31 -1.14
CA GLU A 63 17.62 16.51 -0.81
C GLU A 63 17.85 16.27 0.71
N LYS A 64 16.89 16.65 1.56
CA LYS A 64 17.03 16.63 3.02
C LYS A 64 16.85 15.21 3.57
N ARG A 65 17.68 14.85 4.56
CA ARG A 65 17.58 13.57 5.31
C ARG A 65 16.20 13.34 5.93
N ARG A 66 15.53 14.41 6.37
CA ARG A 66 14.16 14.36 6.93
C ARG A 66 13.13 13.89 5.91
N ALA A 67 13.31 14.23 4.63
CA ALA A 67 12.43 13.79 3.55
C ALA A 67 12.49 12.27 3.34
N VAL A 68 13.68 11.67 3.50
CA VAL A 68 13.86 10.21 3.40
C VAL A 68 13.11 9.49 4.52
N LEU A 69 13.25 9.96 5.76
CA LEU A 69 12.54 9.39 6.91
C LEU A 69 11.02 9.50 6.74
N PHE A 70 10.53 10.66 6.28
CA PHE A 70 9.12 10.88 6.00
C PHE A 70 8.59 9.92 4.93
N ALA A 71 9.35 9.71 3.85
CA ALA A 71 9.00 8.74 2.80
C ALA A 71 8.95 7.30 3.34
N VAL A 72 9.89 6.90 4.21
CA VAL A 72 9.88 5.56 4.83
C VAL A 72 8.65 5.35 5.71
N VAL A 73 8.32 6.32 6.57
CA VAL A 73 7.14 6.23 7.46
C VAL A 73 5.86 6.11 6.65
N ILE A 74 5.70 6.93 5.60
CA ILE A 74 4.54 6.85 4.72
C ILE A 74 4.48 5.50 3.99
N THR A 75 5.62 4.98 3.54
CA THR A 75 5.68 3.67 2.85
C THR A 75 5.17 2.55 3.76
N ILE A 76 5.58 2.54 5.04
CA ILE A 76 5.10 1.57 6.03
C ILE A 76 3.60 1.74 6.30
N ALA A 77 3.13 2.96 6.56
CA ALA A 77 1.73 3.24 6.82
C ALA A 77 0.83 2.82 5.64
N ARG A 78 1.29 3.09 4.41
CA ARG A 78 0.59 2.70 3.18
C ARG A 78 0.53 1.19 3.00
N PHE A 79 1.61 0.47 3.31
CA PHE A 79 1.62 -0.99 3.25
C PHE A 79 0.59 -1.60 4.21
N LEU A 80 0.55 -1.11 5.46
CA LEU A 80 -0.46 -1.55 6.44
C LEU A 80 -1.89 -1.23 5.97
N SER A 81 -2.11 -0.04 5.42
CA SER A 81 -3.40 0.35 4.88
C SER A 81 -3.83 -0.51 3.70
N ALA A 82 -2.91 -0.88 2.80
CA ALA A 82 -3.20 -1.77 1.68
C ALA A 82 -3.65 -3.17 2.16
N ILE A 83 -3.00 -3.71 3.19
CA ILE A 83 -3.41 -4.99 3.80
C ILE A 83 -4.85 -4.89 4.33
N VAL A 84 -5.17 -3.82 5.07
CA VAL A 84 -6.52 -3.62 5.62
C VAL A 84 -7.56 -3.50 4.51
N VAL A 85 -7.27 -2.75 3.44
CA VAL A 85 -8.19 -2.59 2.30
C VAL A 85 -8.45 -3.90 1.59
N VAL A 86 -7.40 -4.69 1.33
CA VAL A 86 -7.54 -5.98 0.66
C VAL A 86 -8.31 -6.97 1.54
N ILE A 87 -8.05 -6.99 2.84
CA ILE A 87 -8.82 -7.82 3.78
C ILE A 87 -10.30 -7.41 3.79
N ALA A 88 -10.59 -6.12 3.90
CA ALA A 88 -11.96 -5.61 3.90
C ALA A 88 -12.67 -5.87 2.55
N TRP A 89 -11.96 -5.71 1.44
CA TRP A 89 -12.48 -6.03 0.10
C TRP A 89 -12.82 -7.50 -0.04
N LEU A 90 -11.91 -8.39 0.39
CA LEU A 90 -12.13 -9.83 0.34
C LEU A 90 -13.25 -10.27 1.29
N ALA A 91 -13.42 -9.60 2.43
CA ALA A 91 -14.52 -9.86 3.35
C ALA A 91 -15.87 -9.55 2.68
N ASP A 92 -15.98 -8.38 2.03
CA ASP A 92 -17.23 -7.89 1.42
C ASP A 92 -17.59 -8.56 0.09
N TYR A 93 -16.61 -8.85 -0.77
CA TYR A 93 -16.89 -9.37 -2.13
C TYR A 93 -17.48 -10.79 -2.11
N ASN A 94 -17.16 -11.57 -1.09
CA ASN A 94 -17.56 -12.98 -0.95
C ASN A 94 -18.22 -13.30 0.40
N GLY A 95 -18.77 -12.30 1.10
CA GLY A 95 -19.66 -12.53 2.24
C GLY A 95 -20.96 -13.20 1.75
N PRO A 96 -21.51 -14.18 2.48
CA PRO A 96 -22.79 -14.79 2.08
C PRO A 96 -23.85 -13.69 1.97
N GLN A 97 -24.53 -13.61 0.82
CA GLN A 97 -25.65 -12.67 0.63
C GLN A 97 -26.90 -13.00 1.47
N GLY A 98 -26.81 -13.84 2.49
CA GLY A 98 -27.97 -14.15 3.30
C GLY A 98 -27.82 -15.40 4.14
N GLU A 99 -26.85 -15.44 5.04
CA GLU A 99 -26.96 -16.19 6.29
C GLU A 99 -25.83 -15.70 7.19
N LYS A 100 -26.21 -15.02 8.27
CA LYS A 100 -25.30 -14.81 9.41
C LYS A 100 -25.12 -16.20 10.02
N ASP A 101 -24.14 -16.94 9.54
CA ASP A 101 -23.73 -18.15 10.24
C ASP A 101 -23.11 -17.69 11.57
N GLU A 102 -23.84 -17.94 12.66
CA GLU A 102 -23.50 -17.57 14.04
C GLU A 102 -22.31 -18.37 14.59
N ASN A 103 -21.73 -19.25 13.78
CA ASN A 103 -20.66 -20.16 14.19
C ASN A 103 -19.35 -19.77 13.51
N ASP A 104 -18.45 -19.20 14.31
CA ASP A 104 -17.05 -18.87 14.00
C ASP A 104 -16.80 -17.61 13.12
N PRO A 105 -16.53 -16.44 13.74
CA PRO A 105 -16.20 -15.20 13.03
C PRO A 105 -14.88 -15.25 12.26
N TYR A 106 -14.13 -16.37 12.29
CA TYR A 106 -12.89 -16.57 11.53
C TYR A 106 -13.04 -17.54 10.36
N GLU A 107 -14.21 -18.12 10.11
CA GLU A 107 -14.39 -19.14 9.07
C GLU A 107 -14.11 -18.59 7.66
N TRP A 108 -14.39 -17.30 7.45
CA TRP A 108 -14.03 -16.59 6.23
C TRP A 108 -12.51 -16.57 5.98
N ILE A 109 -11.66 -16.65 7.00
CA ILE A 109 -10.19 -16.70 6.84
C ILE A 109 -9.76 -18.08 6.33
N SER A 110 -10.44 -19.16 6.73
CA SER A 110 -10.03 -20.54 6.44
C SER A 110 -10.10 -20.86 4.93
N ASN A 111 -11.18 -20.42 4.27
CA ASN A 111 -11.42 -20.61 2.82
C ASN A 111 -10.67 -19.61 1.93
N ARG A 112 -10.12 -18.53 2.50
CA ARG A 112 -9.58 -17.39 1.74
C ARG A 112 -8.05 -17.27 1.81
N LYS A 113 -7.39 -18.23 2.45
CA LYS A 113 -5.92 -18.36 2.55
C LYS A 113 -5.19 -18.19 1.19
N PRO A 114 -5.63 -18.78 0.06
CA PRO A 114 -4.84 -18.74 -1.17
C PRO A 114 -4.68 -17.32 -1.76
N ILE A 115 -5.74 -16.51 -1.72
CA ILE A 115 -5.74 -15.14 -2.26
C ILE A 115 -4.92 -14.22 -1.35
N LEU A 116 -5.05 -14.39 -0.03
CA LEU A 116 -4.21 -13.71 0.96
C LEU A 116 -2.73 -14.08 0.78
N PHE A 117 -2.41 -15.36 0.56
CA PHE A 117 -1.05 -15.81 0.27
C PHE A 117 -0.52 -15.23 -1.04
N ALA A 118 -1.30 -15.24 -2.12
CA ALA A 118 -0.89 -14.67 -3.41
C ALA A 118 -0.64 -13.16 -3.31
N PHE A 119 -1.53 -12.41 -2.65
CA PHE A 119 -1.35 -10.99 -2.42
C PHE A 119 -0.10 -10.72 -1.56
N THR A 120 0.06 -11.45 -0.46
CA THR A 120 1.23 -11.32 0.43
C THR A 120 2.53 -11.65 -0.32
N ALA A 121 2.53 -12.73 -1.11
CA ALA A 121 3.69 -13.17 -1.87
C ALA A 121 4.13 -12.17 -2.97
N ILE A 122 3.22 -11.34 -3.47
CA ILE A 122 3.53 -10.30 -4.47
C ILE A 122 3.86 -8.97 -3.78
N TYR A 123 3.07 -8.57 -2.79
CA TYR A 123 3.14 -7.23 -2.19
C TYR A 123 4.27 -7.09 -1.17
N VAL A 124 4.59 -8.14 -0.40
CA VAL A 124 5.69 -8.11 0.58
C VAL A 124 7.06 -7.93 -0.10
N PRO A 125 7.41 -8.66 -1.18
CA PRO A 125 8.68 -8.41 -1.88
C PRO A 125 8.80 -6.99 -2.43
N ILE A 126 7.71 -6.43 -2.99
CA ILE A 126 7.69 -5.05 -3.52
C ILE A 126 7.98 -4.06 -2.39
N PHE A 127 7.35 -4.24 -1.23
CA PHE A 127 7.58 -3.42 -0.05
C PHE A 127 9.02 -3.52 0.48
N ILE A 128 9.58 -4.73 0.56
CA ILE A 128 10.97 -4.94 0.97
C ILE A 128 11.93 -4.24 0.00
N VAL A 129 11.69 -4.33 -1.31
CA VAL A 129 12.48 -3.63 -2.33
C VAL A 129 12.38 -2.11 -2.16
N GLN A 130 11.18 -1.57 -1.92
CA GLN A 130 10.99 -0.13 -1.66
C GLN A 130 11.79 0.34 -0.44
N LEU A 131 11.72 -0.39 0.68
CA LEU A 131 12.49 -0.08 1.89
C LEU A 131 14.00 -0.15 1.65
N PHE A 132 14.48 -1.17 0.94
CA PHE A 132 15.89 -1.32 0.64
C PHE A 132 16.42 -0.17 -0.23
N VAL A 133 15.64 0.26 -1.22
CA VAL A 133 16.00 1.40 -2.09
C VAL A 133 16.03 2.70 -1.30
N LEU A 134 15.03 2.97 -0.46
CA LEU A 134 14.99 4.15 0.41
C LEU A 134 16.16 4.16 1.40
N ASN A 135 16.47 3.02 2.00
CA ASN A 135 17.61 2.87 2.91
C ASN A 135 18.96 3.09 2.17
N ARG A 136 19.10 2.57 0.95
CA ARG A 136 20.30 2.81 0.13
C ARG A 136 20.47 4.27 -0.24
N ILE A 137 19.37 4.98 -0.56
CA ILE A 137 19.40 6.43 -0.82
C ILE A 137 19.84 7.19 0.44
N TYR A 138 19.33 6.80 1.61
CA TYR A 138 19.75 7.35 2.89
C TYR A 138 21.26 7.19 3.11
N THR A 139 21.78 5.96 3.01
CA THR A 139 23.20 5.65 3.25
C THR A 139 24.14 6.38 2.29
N LYS A 140 23.79 6.45 1.00
CA LYS A 140 24.58 7.22 0.02
C LYS A 140 24.65 8.70 0.39
N ARG A 141 23.52 9.30 0.77
CA ARG A 141 23.45 10.72 1.13
C ARG A 141 24.16 11.02 2.46
N THR A 142 24.19 10.09 3.41
CA THR A 142 25.01 10.24 4.62
C THR A 142 26.50 10.15 4.32
N GLN A 143 26.95 9.21 3.47
CA GLN A 143 28.36 9.09 3.10
C GLN A 143 28.92 10.32 2.37
N ILE A 144 28.17 10.88 1.41
CA ILE A 144 28.58 12.10 0.68
C ILE A 144 28.76 13.28 1.63
N LYS A 145 27.89 13.40 2.65
CA LYS A 145 27.98 14.49 3.61
C LYS A 145 29.20 14.36 4.54
N PHE A 146 29.64 13.15 4.84
CA PHE A 146 30.88 12.93 5.62
C PHE A 146 32.14 13.23 4.80
N SER A 147 32.15 12.98 3.48
CA SER A 147 33.32 13.30 2.63
C SER A 147 33.46 14.78 2.25
N GLN A 148 32.50 15.63 2.60
CA GLN A 148 32.59 17.08 2.43
C GLN A 148 32.91 17.84 3.72
N VAL A 149 32.94 17.12 4.86
CA VAL A 149 33.24 17.69 6.18
C VAL A 149 34.69 17.38 6.60
N TYR A 150 35.37 16.47 5.88
CA TYR A 150 36.81 16.21 5.95
C TYR A 150 37.43 16.49 4.59
#